data_AF-A0A7W1D7A0-F1
#
_entry.id   AF-A0A7W1D7A0-F1
#
_cell.length_a   1.000
_cell.length_b   1.000
_cell.length_c   1.000
_cell.angle_alpha   90.00
_cell.angle_beta   90.00
_cell.angle_gamma   90.00
#
_symmetry.space_group_name_H-M   'P 1'
#
loop_
_entity.id
_entity.type
_entity.pdbx_description
1 polymer ?
#
loop_
_entity_poly.entity_id
_entity_poly.type
_entity_poly.pdbx_seq_one_letter_code
_entity_poly.pdbx_strand_id
1 'polypeptide(L)'
;MDGPVTRLKLVSILETVSFLGLLLMMFVGSEAGVSAVGMLHGLLFLAYALLVLVDRAELGWSSMFVALSIVTGPLGAIFVLDRLRREHPGGADEMT
;
A
#
# COMPACT_ATOMS: atom_id res chain seq x y z
N MET A 1 7.71 -18.83 -1.30
CA MET A 1 7.62 -17.80 -0.24
C MET A 1 7.57 -16.48 -0.97
N ASP A 2 6.46 -15.77 -0.83
CA ASP A 2 6.21 -14.53 -1.57
C ASP A 2 7.33 -13.51 -1.30
N GLY A 3 8.03 -13.11 -2.36
CA GLY A 3 9.17 -12.19 -2.25
C GLY A 3 8.77 -10.81 -1.71
N PRO A 4 9.74 -9.96 -1.33
CA PRO A 4 9.51 -8.59 -0.88
C PRO A 4 8.57 -7.78 -1.78
N VAL A 5 8.71 -7.96 -3.09
CA VAL A 5 7.85 -7.35 -4.11
C VAL A 5 6.39 -7.78 -3.97
N THR A 6 6.13 -9.09 -3.81
CA THR A 6 4.77 -9.65 -3.76
C THR A 6 4.03 -9.18 -2.51
N ARG A 7 4.67 -9.23 -1.34
CA ARG A 7 4.06 -8.74 -0.09
C ARG A 7 3.79 -7.24 -0.13
N LEU A 8 4.75 -6.44 -0.62
CA LEU A 8 4.60 -4.99 -0.67
C LEU A 8 3.52 -4.59 -1.68
N LYS A 9 3.43 -5.28 -2.82
CA LYS A 9 2.36 -5.12 -3.81
C LYS A 9 0.99 -5.43 -3.19
N LEU A 10 0.85 -6.57 -2.51
CA LEU A 10 -0.41 -6.96 -1.88
C LEU A 10 -0.86 -5.94 -0.83
N VAL A 11 0.04 -5.57 0.09
CA VAL A 11 -0.29 -4.61 1.16
C VAL A 11 -0.62 -3.22 0.61
N SER A 12 0.09 -2.77 -0.43
CA SER A 12 -0.22 -1.49 -1.09
C SER A 12 -1.62 -1.50 -1.74
N ILE A 13 -2.02 -2.61 -2.37
CA ILE A 13 -3.38 -2.76 -2.91
C ILE A 13 -4.42 -2.73 -1.79
N LEU A 14 -4.20 -3.51 -0.72
CA LEU A 14 -5.13 -3.58 0.41
C LEU A 14 -5.28 -2.23 1.11
N GLU A 15 -4.18 -1.51 1.32
CA GLU A 15 -4.18 -0.15 1.87
C GLU A 15 -5.05 0.79 1.02
N THR A 16 -4.82 0.81 -0.30
CA THR A 16 -5.54 1.71 -1.21
C THR A 16 -7.02 1.35 -1.29
N VAL A 17 -7.35 0.05 -1.34
CA VAL A 17 -8.76 -0.41 -1.32
C VAL A 17 -9.43 -0.08 0.01
N SER A 18 -8.74 -0.27 1.14
CA SER A 18 -9.29 0.08 2.47
C SER A 18 -9.55 1.57 2.62
N PHE A 19 -8.72 2.43 2.00
CA PHE A 19 -8.95 3.87 1.94
C PHE A 19 -10.23 4.21 1.16
N LEU A 20 -10.45 3.58 -0.01
CA LEU A 20 -11.70 3.74 -0.76
C LEU A 20 -12.91 3.24 0.03
N GLY A 21 -12.77 2.13 0.75
CA GLY A 21 -13.79 1.64 1.68
C GLY A 21 -14.10 2.65 2.78
N LEU A 22 -13.08 3.27 3.38
CA LEU A 22 -13.24 4.30 4.39
C LEU A 22 -13.98 5.52 3.84
N LEU A 23 -13.59 6.01 2.66
CA LEU A 23 -14.28 7.11 1.98
C LEU A 23 -15.75 6.77 1.69
N LEU A 24 -16.04 5.54 1.28
CA LEU A 24 -17.41 5.09 1.07
C LEU A 24 -18.22 5.13 2.38
N MET A 25 -17.66 4.66 3.50
CA MET A 25 -18.33 4.69 4.80
C MET A 25 -18.63 6.14 5.25
N MET A 26 -17.69 7.06 4.99
CA MET A 26 -17.88 8.49 5.24
C MET A 26 -19.00 9.06 4.36
N PHE A 27 -19.02 8.71 3.07
CA PHE A 27 -20.01 9.21 2.11
C PHE A 27 -21.44 8.76 2.44
N VAL A 28 -21.61 7.53 2.92
CA VAL A 28 -22.92 7.01 3.36
C VAL A 28 -23.28 7.43 4.80
N GLY A 29 -22.41 8.18 5.49
CA GLY A 29 -22.67 8.70 6.84
C GLY A 29 -22.67 7.64 7.96
N SER A 30 -21.99 6.51 7.76
CA SER A 30 -21.97 5.42 8.76
C SER A 30 -20.84 5.60 9.77
N GLU A 31 -21.15 6.08 10.98
CA GLU A 31 -20.15 6.25 12.04
C GLU A 31 -19.47 4.93 12.44
N ALA A 32 -20.27 3.87 12.61
CA ALA A 32 -19.75 2.54 12.92
C ALA A 32 -18.86 2.00 11.79
N GLY A 33 -19.25 2.23 10.53
CA GLY A 33 -18.46 1.87 9.35
C GLY A 33 -17.14 2.63 9.28
N VAL A 34 -17.16 3.95 9.51
CA VAL A 34 -15.95 4.78 9.55
C VAL A 34 -14.99 4.32 10.65
N SER A 35 -15.51 3.99 11.84
CA SER A 35 -14.69 3.50 12.95
C SER A 35 -14.05 2.14 12.61
N ALA A 36 -14.84 1.16 12.16
CA ALA A 36 -14.35 -0.17 11.85
C ALA A 36 -13.37 -0.18 10.66
N VAL A 37 -13.75 0.44 9.55
CA VAL A 37 -12.91 0.50 8.34
C VAL A 37 -11.72 1.43 8.56
N GLY A 38 -11.86 2.50 9.35
CA GLY A 38 -10.78 3.39 9.71
C GLY A 38 -9.67 2.70 10.50
N MET A 39 -10.02 1.85 11.47
CA MET A 39 -9.04 1.01 12.17
C MET A 39 -8.32 0.07 11.20
N LEU A 40 -9.07 -0.63 10.34
CA LEU A 40 -8.48 -1.54 9.34
C LEU A 40 -7.52 -0.79 8.40
N HIS A 41 -7.95 0.36 7.87
CA HIS A 41 -7.14 1.20 7.00
C HIS A 41 -5.87 1.68 7.70
N GLY A 42 -5.96 2.17 8.94
CA GLY A 42 -4.81 2.59 9.73
C GLY A 42 -3.78 1.48 9.94
N LEU A 43 -4.23 0.26 10.25
CA LEU A 43 -3.35 -0.90 10.39
C LEU A 43 -2.65 -1.28 9.07
N LEU A 44 -3.39 -1.25 7.96
CA LEU A 44 -2.82 -1.51 6.63
C LEU A 44 -1.82 -0.43 6.22
N PHE A 45 -2.09 0.85 6.53
CA PHE A 45 -1.16 1.95 6.30
C PHE A 45 0.14 1.77 7.10
N LEU A 46 0.05 1.37 8.37
CA LEU A 46 1.24 1.08 9.19
C LEU A 46 2.05 -0.10 8.63
N ALA A 47 1.37 -1.18 8.21
CA ALA A 47 2.01 -2.31 7.58
C ALA A 47 2.70 -1.92 6.26
N TYR A 48 2.02 -1.12 5.44
CA TYR A 48 2.59 -0.53 4.22
C TYR A 48 3.84 0.29 4.52
N ALA A 49 3.76 1.24 5.45
CA ALA A 49 4.88 2.12 5.79
C ALA A 49 6.08 1.33 6.32
N LEU A 50 5.84 0.30 7.15
CA LEU A 50 6.88 -0.59 7.63
C LEU A 50 7.55 -1.35 6.49
N LEU A 51 6.77 -1.95 5.58
CA LEU A 51 7.31 -2.72 4.46
C LEU A 51 8.12 -1.83 3.50
N VAL A 52 7.64 -0.61 3.19
CA VAL A 52 8.42 0.34 2.39
C VAL A 52 9.76 0.65 3.08
N LEU A 53 9.77 0.85 4.40
CA LEU A 53 11.00 1.15 5.14
C LEU A 53 11.99 -0.02 5.16
N VAL A 54 11.50 -1.24 5.34
CA VAL A 54 12.33 -2.46 5.41
C VAL A 54 12.86 -2.81 4.02
N ASP A 55 12.01 -2.75 3.00
CA ASP A 55 12.33 -3.25 1.66
C ASP A 55 13.12 -2.21 0.83
N ARG A 56 13.21 -0.94 1.28
CA ARG A 56 13.89 0.15 0.54
C ARG A 56 15.34 -0.16 0.17
N ALA A 57 16.06 -0.89 1.03
CA ALA A 57 17.49 -1.16 0.84
C ALA A 57 17.68 -2.21 -0.25
N GLU A 58 16.84 -3.25 -0.24
CA GLU A 58 16.83 -4.30 -1.26
C GLU A 58 16.33 -3.78 -2.61
N LEU A 59 15.33 -2.90 -2.60
CA LEU A 59 14.77 -2.26 -3.80
C LEU A 59 15.63 -1.10 -4.32
N GLY A 60 16.68 -0.70 -3.60
CA GLY A 60 17.56 0.41 -4.00
C GLY A 60 16.85 1.77 -4.06
N TRP A 61 15.79 1.98 -3.29
CA TRP A 61 14.99 3.21 -3.32
C TRP A 61 15.62 4.32 -2.48
N SER A 62 15.52 5.56 -2.98
CA SER A 62 16.03 6.73 -2.26
C SER A 62 15.18 7.04 -1.03
N SER A 63 15.80 7.63 -0.01
CA SER A 63 15.10 8.05 1.21
C SER A 63 14.01 9.10 0.92
N MET A 64 14.21 9.95 -0.09
CA MET A 64 13.20 10.92 -0.51
C MET A 64 11.95 10.24 -1.06
N PHE A 65 12.10 9.21 -1.91
CA PHE A 65 10.96 8.47 -2.45
C PHE A 65 10.18 7.78 -1.33
N VAL A 66 10.88 7.10 -0.42
CA VAL A 66 10.27 6.44 0.75
C VAL A 66 9.52 7.43 1.63
N ALA A 67 10.11 8.59 1.92
CA ALA A 67 9.45 9.62 2.72
C ALA A 67 8.18 10.14 2.04
N LEU A 68 8.25 10.44 0.74
CA LEU A 68 7.09 10.90 -0.02
C LEU A 68 5.98 9.84 -0.07
N SER A 69 6.34 8.58 -0.29
CA SER A 69 5.36 7.50 -0.40
C SER A 69 4.61 7.28 0.93
N ILE A 70 5.27 7.45 2.07
CA ILE A 70 4.61 7.32 3.38
C ILE A 70 3.76 8.55 3.68
N VAL A 71 4.29 9.76 3.49
CA VAL A 71 3.59 11.00 3.86
C VAL A 71 2.34 11.25 3.00
N THR A 72 2.35 10.77 1.76
CA THR A 72 1.19 10.92 0.86
C THR A 72 0.14 9.82 1.03
N GLY A 73 0.37 8.86 1.94
CA GLY A 73 -0.61 7.84 2.30
C GLY A 73 -1.02 6.97 1.09
N PRO A 74 -2.34 6.83 0.81
CA PRO A 74 -2.83 6.00 -0.29
C PRO A 74 -2.29 6.37 -1.66
N LEU A 75 -2.00 7.65 -1.90
CA LEU A 75 -1.39 8.09 -3.16
C LEU A 75 0.04 7.54 -3.30
N GLY A 76 0.77 7.50 -2.19
CA GLY A 76 2.10 6.90 -2.14
C GLY A 76 2.08 5.40 -2.36
N ALA A 77 1.07 4.69 -1.87
CA ALA A 77 0.86 3.27 -2.17
C ALA A 77 0.64 3.02 -3.67
N ILE A 78 -0.12 3.89 -4.35
CA ILE A 78 -0.30 3.85 -5.81
C ILE A 78 1.04 4.08 -6.54
N PHE A 79 1.83 5.06 -6.12
CA PHE A 79 3.16 5.30 -6.72
C PHE A 79 4.12 4.13 -6.50
N VAL A 80 4.06 3.50 -5.33
CA VAL A 80 4.80 2.27 -5.03
C VAL A 80 4.40 1.15 -5.97
N LEU A 81 3.10 0.94 -6.22
CA LEU A 81 2.61 -0.08 -7.15
C LEU A 81 3.08 0.15 -8.59
N ASP A 82 2.99 1.40 -9.07
CA ASP A 82 3.47 1.76 -10.41
C ASP A 82 4.99 1.56 -10.52
N ARG A 83 5.76 1.95 -9.49
CA ARG A 83 7.20 1.74 -9.44
C ARG A 83 7.57 0.25 -9.45
N LEU A 84 6.93 -0.56 -8.61
CA LEU A 84 7.13 -2.01 -8.57
C LEU A 84 6.81 -2.65 -9.93
N ARG A 85 5.74 -2.21 -10.61
CA ARG A 85 5.39 -2.70 -11.95
C ARG A 85 6.48 -2.37 -12.99
N ARG A 86 7.11 -1.19 -12.91
CA ARG A 86 8.18 -0.78 -13.83
C ARG A 86 9.48 -1.53 -13.55
N GLU A 87 9.80 -1.78 -12.28
CA GLU A 87 11.03 -2.47 -11.85
C GLU A 87 10.91 -4.01 -11.99
N HIS A 88 9.71 -4.57 -11.90
CA HIS A 88 9.44 -6.01 -11.93
C HIS A 88 8.27 -6.39 -12.88
N PRO A 89 8.44 -6.26 -14.20
CA PRO A 89 7.36 -6.46 -15.17
C PRO A 89 6.84 -7.91 -15.30
N GLY A 90 7.55 -8.92 -14.76
CA GLY A 90 7.25 -10.36 -14.92
C GLY A 90 6.15 -10.96 -14.03
N GLY A 91 5.54 -10.19 -13.11
CA GLY A 91 4.58 -10.74 -12.14
C GLY A 91 3.20 -11.12 -12.67
N ALA A 92 2.99 -11.14 -14.00
CA ALA A 92 1.75 -11.61 -14.63
C ALA A 92 1.83 -13.09 -15.09
N ASP A 93 3.04 -13.65 -15.23
CA ASP A 93 3.25 -14.98 -15.80
C ASP A 93 3.36 -16.10 -14.75
N GLU A 94 3.47 -15.78 -13.46
CA GLU A 94 3.58 -16.76 -12.36
C GLU A 94 2.23 -17.15 -11.72
N MET A 95 1.11 -16.67 -12.26
CA MET A 95 -0.24 -16.91 -11.72
C MET A 95 -1.11 -17.79 -12.64
N THR A 96 -0.50 -18.46 -13.62
CA THR A 96 -1.08 -19.49 -14.50
C THR A 96 -0.37 -20.82 -14.36
#